data_AF-A0A3E1E8V8-F1
#
_entry.id   AF-A0A3E1E8V8-F1
#
_cell.length_a   1.000
_cell.length_b   1.000
_cell.length_c   1.000
_cell.angle_alpha   90.00
_cell.angle_beta   90.00
_cell.angle_gamma   90.00
#
_symmetry.space_group_name_H-M   'P 1'
#
loop_
_entity.id
_entity.type
_entity.pdbx_description
1 polymer ?
#
loop_
_entity_poly.entity_id
_entity_poly.type
_entity_poly.pdbx_seq_one_letter_code
_entity_poly.pdbx_strand_id
1 'polypeptide(L)'
;MVSIISPSNYPLFLGGVQVLQALVAGNAVVWKPAPGGGAVAQRLAELGAEAGLPAGLLIVLEDTVEAGAALLKEPVDKVVFTGGFANGTKVLQALSQRAIPAVLELSGCDAVFVRGDADVTLVAKALRFGLTFNQSRTCLAPRRVFVERGRAAELESAIKDAFDSMNCRLFSTSSAGKSSALSLWRAEALRRGARIVYGDTANETSDAPYVLTDVPSDLMADLGDFFSPILCIIAVDSDAEALAAAAQCEYALGASVFSTDLGAASEMALKVRAGLVTVNDLIVPSADPRIPFGGSGRSGYGVTRGAEGLLELTRIKVLQVRNGGSMAHLEPEEVSADLAMAMIRLTHGNGIWARLTGVVSLIKSGVLAWREARKSLKNKNVQ
;
A
#
# COMPACT_ATOMS: atom_id res chain seq x y z
N MET A 1 -14.62 -16.92 0.46
CA MET A 1 -14.69 -16.37 -0.90
C MET A 1 -14.09 -14.98 -0.92
N VAL A 2 -13.11 -14.74 -1.79
CA VAL A 2 -12.42 -13.45 -1.94
C VAL A 2 -12.92 -12.76 -3.21
N SER A 3 -13.24 -11.48 -3.12
CA SER A 3 -13.61 -10.67 -4.28
C SER A 3 -12.46 -9.80 -4.73
N ILE A 4 -12.15 -9.86 -6.03
CA ILE A 4 -11.10 -9.07 -6.67
C ILE A 4 -11.77 -8.01 -7.56
N ILE A 5 -11.53 -6.73 -7.29
CA ILE A 5 -11.98 -5.61 -8.13
C ILE A 5 -10.74 -4.94 -8.70
N SER A 6 -10.46 -5.21 -9.98
CA SER A 6 -9.18 -4.82 -10.62
C SER A 6 -9.33 -3.58 -11.51
N PRO A 7 -8.22 -2.86 -11.79
CA PRO A 7 -8.25 -1.61 -12.54
C PRO A 7 -8.14 -1.86 -14.05
N SER A 8 -8.29 -0.80 -14.85
CA SER A 8 -8.24 -0.87 -16.32
C SER A 8 -6.83 -0.72 -16.90
N ASN A 9 -5.88 -0.20 -16.14
CA ASN A 9 -4.57 0.18 -16.67
C ASN A 9 -3.62 -1.01 -16.91
N TYR A 10 -3.76 -2.06 -16.11
CA TYR A 10 -3.09 -3.35 -16.32
C TYR A 10 -4.08 -4.48 -16.05
N PRO A 11 -5.05 -4.70 -16.97
CA PRO A 11 -6.26 -5.46 -16.67
C PRO A 11 -5.97 -6.94 -16.37
N LEU A 12 -4.93 -7.52 -16.98
CA LEU A 12 -4.49 -8.88 -16.67
C LEU A 12 -3.54 -8.92 -15.47
N PHE A 13 -2.49 -8.09 -15.45
CA PHE A 13 -1.44 -8.21 -14.44
C PHE A 13 -1.96 -7.95 -13.03
N LEU A 14 -2.66 -6.83 -12.80
CA LEU A 14 -3.08 -6.43 -11.45
C LEU A 14 -4.23 -7.29 -10.93
N GLY A 15 -5.21 -7.65 -11.77
CA GLY A 15 -6.28 -8.56 -11.36
C GLY A 15 -5.82 -10.01 -11.28
N GLY A 16 -5.10 -10.48 -12.29
CA GLY A 16 -4.68 -11.87 -12.42
C GLY A 16 -3.72 -12.32 -11.32
N VAL A 17 -2.75 -11.48 -10.92
CA VAL A 17 -1.84 -11.85 -9.82
C VAL A 17 -2.61 -12.07 -8.52
N GLN A 18 -3.62 -11.23 -8.23
CA GLN A 18 -4.43 -11.33 -7.03
C GLN A 18 -5.37 -12.54 -7.07
N VAL A 19 -5.95 -12.84 -8.24
CA VAL A 19 -6.74 -14.05 -8.47
C VAL A 19 -5.90 -15.30 -8.20
N LEU A 20 -4.69 -15.38 -8.78
CA LEU A 20 -3.80 -16.52 -8.61
C LEU A 20 -3.39 -16.70 -7.15
N GLN A 21 -3.01 -15.61 -6.46
CA GLN A 21 -2.66 -15.69 -5.04
C GLN A 21 -3.84 -16.15 -4.18
N ALA A 22 -5.06 -15.66 -4.44
CA ALA A 22 -6.25 -16.04 -3.68
C ALA A 22 -6.60 -17.53 -3.87
N LEU A 23 -6.53 -18.03 -5.11
CA LEU A 23 -6.72 -19.45 -5.42
C LEU A 23 -5.66 -20.32 -4.73
N VAL A 24 -4.38 -19.94 -4.80
CA VAL A 24 -3.28 -20.67 -4.15
C VAL A 24 -3.41 -20.66 -2.62
N ALA A 25 -3.93 -19.59 -2.03
CA ALA A 25 -4.26 -19.51 -0.60
C ALA A 25 -5.49 -20.37 -0.20
N GLY A 26 -6.13 -21.05 -1.15
CA GLY A 26 -7.27 -21.94 -0.92
C GLY A 26 -8.63 -21.25 -0.95
N ASN A 27 -8.73 -20.07 -1.56
CA ASN A 27 -10.00 -19.33 -1.66
C ASN A 27 -10.69 -19.56 -3.00
N ALA A 28 -12.03 -19.62 -2.99
CA ALA A 28 -12.82 -19.31 -4.18
C ALA A 28 -12.79 -17.79 -4.44
N VAL A 29 -12.81 -17.41 -5.72
CA VAL A 29 -12.59 -16.04 -6.20
C VAL A 29 -13.75 -15.56 -7.08
N VAL A 30 -14.23 -14.35 -6.81
CA VAL A 30 -15.10 -13.59 -7.72
C VAL A 30 -14.33 -12.38 -8.23
N TRP A 31 -14.04 -12.34 -9.52
CA TRP A 31 -13.28 -11.28 -10.15
C TRP A 31 -14.17 -10.35 -10.96
N LYS A 32 -14.20 -9.06 -10.59
CA LYS A 32 -14.87 -7.98 -11.31
C LYS A 32 -13.82 -7.08 -11.97
N PRO A 33 -13.53 -7.24 -13.27
CA PRO A 33 -12.55 -6.42 -13.98
C PRO A 33 -13.10 -5.02 -14.30
N ALA A 34 -12.26 -3.98 -14.33
CA ALA A 34 -12.69 -2.66 -14.79
C ALA A 34 -13.18 -2.67 -16.26
N PRO A 35 -14.01 -1.69 -16.69
CA PRO A 35 -14.49 -1.60 -18.05
C PRO A 35 -13.38 -1.76 -19.10
N GLY A 36 -13.59 -2.64 -20.08
CA GLY A 36 -12.60 -3.01 -21.11
C GLY A 36 -11.69 -4.18 -20.70
N GLY A 37 -11.74 -4.62 -19.44
CA GLY A 37 -10.98 -5.75 -18.91
C GLY A 37 -11.72 -7.09 -18.96
N GLY A 38 -13.02 -7.11 -19.31
CA GLY A 38 -13.83 -8.33 -19.28
C GLY A 38 -13.27 -9.48 -20.13
N ALA A 39 -12.89 -9.20 -21.38
CA ALA A 39 -12.42 -10.22 -22.32
C ALA A 39 -11.13 -10.92 -21.85
N VAL A 40 -10.17 -10.17 -21.31
CA VAL A 40 -8.91 -10.75 -20.84
C VAL A 40 -9.10 -11.53 -19.53
N ALA A 41 -10.00 -11.07 -18.66
CA ALA A 41 -10.35 -11.79 -17.44
C ALA A 41 -11.05 -13.12 -17.74
N GLN A 42 -12.01 -13.10 -18.67
CA GLN A 42 -12.69 -14.31 -19.13
C GLN A 42 -11.72 -15.31 -19.76
N ARG A 43 -10.76 -14.84 -20.56
CA ARG A 43 -9.74 -15.71 -21.15
C ARG A 43 -8.87 -16.39 -20.10
N LEU A 44 -8.51 -15.69 -19.02
CA LEU A 44 -7.78 -16.31 -17.91
C LEU A 44 -8.62 -17.39 -17.21
N ALA A 45 -9.92 -17.17 -17.02
CA ALA A 45 -10.82 -18.14 -16.41
C ALA A 45 -10.97 -19.41 -17.27
N GLU A 46 -11.10 -19.26 -18.60
CA GLU A 46 -11.10 -20.38 -19.55
C GLU A 46 -9.81 -21.20 -19.45
N LEU A 47 -8.64 -20.54 -19.47
CA LEU A 47 -7.35 -21.21 -19.31
C LEU A 47 -7.24 -21.94 -17.96
N GLY A 48 -7.81 -21.37 -16.90
CA GLY A 48 -7.91 -22.03 -15.60
C GLY A 48 -8.73 -23.32 -15.69
N ALA A 49 -9.90 -23.27 -16.34
CA ALA A 49 -10.74 -24.44 -16.54
C ALA A 49 -10.06 -25.52 -17.40
N GLU A 50 -9.39 -25.12 -18.49
CA GLU A 50 -8.57 -26.01 -19.34
C GLU A 50 -7.44 -26.69 -18.54
N ALA A 51 -6.85 -25.98 -17.58
CA ALA A 51 -5.82 -26.50 -16.68
C ALA A 51 -6.37 -27.39 -15.54
N GLY A 52 -7.69 -27.57 -15.45
CA GLY A 52 -8.35 -28.41 -14.45
C GLY A 52 -8.77 -27.69 -13.17
N LEU A 53 -8.86 -26.35 -13.17
CA LEU A 53 -9.42 -25.60 -12.05
C LEU A 53 -10.90 -26.00 -11.85
N PRO A 54 -11.31 -26.44 -10.65
CA PRO A 54 -12.69 -26.82 -10.38
C PRO A 54 -13.70 -25.71 -10.68
N ALA A 55 -14.84 -26.11 -11.26
CA ALA A 55 -15.93 -25.20 -11.57
C ALA A 55 -16.39 -24.42 -10.32
N GLY A 56 -16.62 -23.12 -10.48
CA GLY A 56 -17.07 -22.23 -9.41
C GLY A 56 -15.96 -21.68 -8.50
N LEU A 57 -14.69 -22.12 -8.65
CA LEU A 57 -13.58 -21.50 -7.89
C LEU A 57 -13.14 -20.15 -8.44
N LEU A 58 -13.33 -19.89 -9.74
CA LEU A 58 -13.09 -18.59 -10.36
C LEU A 58 -14.34 -18.18 -11.13
N ILE A 59 -15.00 -17.13 -10.67
CA ILE A 59 -16.17 -16.53 -11.32
C ILE A 59 -15.75 -15.14 -11.79
N VAL A 60 -15.88 -14.87 -13.10
CA VAL A 60 -15.63 -13.54 -13.67
C VAL A 60 -16.98 -12.84 -13.87
N LEU A 61 -17.11 -11.64 -13.34
CA LEU A 61 -18.30 -10.80 -13.52
C LEU A 61 -18.15 -9.88 -14.73
N GLU A 62 -19.27 -9.30 -15.15
CA GLU A 62 -19.26 -8.21 -16.12
C GLU A 62 -18.37 -7.05 -15.67
N ASP A 63 -17.77 -6.36 -16.63
CA ASP A 63 -16.84 -5.26 -16.35
C ASP A 63 -17.54 -3.92 -16.03
N THR A 64 -18.86 -3.94 -15.89
CA THR A 64 -19.73 -2.79 -15.62
C THR A 64 -19.61 -2.26 -14.19
N VAL A 65 -19.81 -0.95 -13.99
CA VAL A 65 -19.75 -0.34 -12.64
C VAL A 65 -20.83 -0.93 -11.73
N GLU A 66 -21.98 -1.23 -12.31
CA GLU A 66 -23.16 -1.82 -11.68
C GLU A 66 -22.85 -3.21 -11.11
N ALA A 67 -22.14 -4.07 -11.85
CA ALA A 67 -21.70 -5.36 -11.35
C ALA A 67 -20.78 -5.24 -10.13
N GLY A 68 -19.90 -4.22 -10.11
CA GLY A 68 -19.08 -3.91 -8.95
C GLY A 68 -19.89 -3.47 -7.73
N ALA A 69 -20.86 -2.57 -7.93
CA ALA A 69 -21.74 -2.12 -6.86
C ALA A 69 -22.63 -3.23 -6.31
N ALA A 70 -23.07 -4.17 -7.17
CA ALA A 70 -23.81 -5.35 -6.77
C ALA A 70 -22.94 -6.32 -5.96
N LEU A 71 -21.71 -6.61 -6.42
CA LEU A 71 -20.75 -7.47 -5.72
C LEU A 71 -20.49 -7.00 -4.28
N LEU A 72 -20.39 -5.68 -4.06
CA LEU A 72 -20.19 -5.10 -2.74
C LEU A 72 -21.38 -5.26 -1.78
N LYS A 73 -22.53 -5.77 -2.26
CA LYS A 73 -23.71 -6.14 -1.46
C LYS A 73 -23.77 -7.64 -1.17
N GLU A 74 -22.88 -8.45 -1.74
CA GLU A 74 -22.81 -9.89 -1.52
C GLU A 74 -21.97 -10.25 -0.27
N PRO A 75 -22.27 -11.38 0.42
CA PRO A 75 -21.58 -11.79 1.64
C PRO A 75 -20.20 -12.41 1.32
N VAL A 76 -19.24 -11.55 0.99
CA VAL A 76 -17.85 -11.94 0.67
C VAL A 76 -16.97 -11.89 1.93
N ASP A 77 -15.94 -12.73 2.01
CA ASP A 77 -15.06 -12.81 3.19
C ASP A 77 -14.00 -11.72 3.24
N LYS A 78 -13.60 -11.23 2.06
CA LYS A 78 -12.56 -10.22 1.87
C LYS A 78 -12.68 -9.60 0.49
N VAL A 79 -12.33 -8.32 0.36
CA VAL A 79 -12.20 -7.64 -0.94
C VAL A 79 -10.75 -7.21 -1.17
N VAL A 80 -10.21 -7.48 -2.36
CA VAL A 80 -9.01 -6.82 -2.85
C VAL A 80 -9.45 -5.83 -3.92
N PHE A 81 -9.23 -4.55 -3.67
CA PHE A 81 -9.58 -3.49 -4.61
C PHE A 81 -8.32 -2.79 -5.07
N THR A 82 -8.21 -2.57 -6.37
CA THR A 82 -7.14 -1.78 -6.97
C THR A 82 -7.74 -0.68 -7.85
N GLY A 83 -7.35 0.58 -7.62
CA GLY A 83 -7.90 1.71 -8.38
C GLY A 83 -7.66 3.08 -7.75
N GLY A 84 -8.41 4.10 -8.18
CA GLY A 84 -8.25 5.46 -7.65
C GLY A 84 -8.81 5.64 -6.23
N PHE A 85 -8.26 6.61 -5.49
CA PHE A 85 -8.62 6.88 -4.09
C PHE A 85 -10.11 7.14 -3.86
N ALA A 86 -10.75 7.92 -4.73
CA ALA A 86 -12.18 8.22 -4.63
C ALA A 86 -13.05 6.96 -4.74
N ASN A 87 -12.69 6.03 -5.61
CA ASN A 87 -13.41 4.75 -5.75
C ASN A 87 -13.10 3.80 -4.59
N GLY A 88 -11.84 3.75 -4.15
CA GLY A 88 -11.46 2.98 -2.95
C GLY A 88 -12.26 3.41 -1.72
N THR A 89 -12.47 4.72 -1.54
CA THR A 89 -13.29 5.26 -0.44
C THR A 89 -14.73 4.77 -0.51
N LYS A 90 -15.35 4.79 -1.70
CA LYS A 90 -16.71 4.26 -1.91
C LYS A 90 -16.79 2.76 -1.61
N VAL A 91 -15.76 2.00 -1.98
CA VAL A 91 -15.66 0.57 -1.64
C VAL A 91 -15.63 0.40 -0.13
N LEU A 92 -14.75 1.09 0.59
CA LEU A 92 -14.68 0.99 2.06
C LEU A 92 -15.99 1.34 2.75
N GLN A 93 -16.68 2.39 2.28
CA GLN A 93 -17.99 2.76 2.80
C GLN A 93 -18.99 1.61 2.67
N ALA A 94 -19.03 0.95 1.51
CA ALA A 94 -19.90 -0.22 1.30
C ALA A 94 -19.50 -1.40 2.19
N LEU A 95 -18.20 -1.69 2.32
CA LEU A 95 -17.70 -2.81 3.13
C LEU A 95 -17.91 -2.61 4.63
N SER A 96 -17.86 -1.36 5.10
CA SER A 96 -18.01 -1.01 6.52
C SER A 96 -19.35 -1.47 7.11
N GLN A 97 -20.41 -1.54 6.29
CA GLN A 97 -21.74 -1.97 6.71
C GLN A 97 -21.78 -3.42 7.22
N ARG A 98 -20.80 -4.23 6.83
CA ARG A 98 -20.71 -5.67 7.17
C ARG A 98 -19.35 -6.06 7.76
N ALA A 99 -18.52 -5.06 8.11
CA ALA A 99 -17.16 -5.24 8.60
C ALA A 99 -16.31 -6.18 7.71
N ILE A 100 -16.49 -6.10 6.39
CA ILE A 100 -15.73 -6.93 5.45
C ILE A 100 -14.30 -6.38 5.37
N PRO A 101 -13.27 -7.20 5.66
CA PRO A 101 -11.88 -6.76 5.55
C PRO A 101 -11.50 -6.53 4.08
N ALA A 102 -10.55 -5.62 3.84
CA ALA A 102 -10.09 -5.30 2.50
C ALA A 102 -8.57 -5.15 2.39
N VAL A 103 -8.05 -5.33 1.18
CA VAL A 103 -6.76 -4.81 0.74
C VAL A 103 -7.05 -3.73 -0.29
N LEU A 104 -6.46 -2.55 -0.13
CA LEU A 104 -6.58 -1.44 -1.06
C LEU A 104 -5.22 -1.10 -1.66
N GLU A 105 -5.10 -1.34 -2.96
CA GLU A 105 -3.96 -0.91 -3.78
C GLU A 105 -4.38 0.33 -4.58
N LEU A 106 -4.13 1.51 -4.02
CA LEU A 106 -4.59 2.76 -4.62
C LEU A 106 -3.47 3.50 -5.36
N SER A 107 -3.83 4.53 -6.13
CA SER A 107 -2.87 5.34 -6.87
C SER A 107 -1.72 5.88 -6.00
N GLY A 108 -0.58 6.12 -6.65
CA GLY A 108 0.54 6.87 -6.09
C GLY A 108 0.62 8.29 -6.65
N CYS A 109 1.59 9.03 -6.11
CA CYS A 109 2.08 10.30 -6.65
C CYS A 109 3.59 10.30 -6.43
N ASP A 110 4.25 9.33 -7.08
CA ASP A 110 5.56 8.85 -6.67
C ASP A 110 6.65 9.93 -6.79
N ALA A 111 7.51 9.94 -5.78
CA ALA A 111 8.65 10.83 -5.67
C ALA A 111 9.90 10.17 -6.29
N VAL A 112 10.67 10.96 -7.02
CA VAL A 112 12.00 10.61 -7.50
C VAL A 112 12.99 11.56 -6.84
N PHE A 113 13.96 11.02 -6.11
CA PHE A 113 15.02 11.77 -5.46
C PHE A 113 16.30 11.65 -6.30
N VAL A 114 16.83 12.79 -6.73
CA VAL A 114 18.04 12.90 -7.54
C VAL A 114 19.12 13.56 -6.69
N ARG A 115 20.01 12.75 -6.11
CA ARG A 115 21.09 13.24 -5.26
C ARG A 115 22.15 14.02 -6.05
N GLY A 116 22.95 14.83 -5.36
CA GLY A 116 24.04 15.61 -5.96
C GLY A 116 25.04 14.78 -6.79
N ASP A 117 25.17 13.48 -6.51
CA ASP A 117 26.08 12.55 -7.18
C ASP A 117 25.40 11.61 -8.20
N ALA A 118 24.10 11.78 -8.45
CA ALA A 118 23.34 10.94 -9.38
C ALA A 118 23.77 11.10 -10.84
N ASP A 119 23.66 10.03 -11.64
CA ASP A 119 23.75 10.12 -13.11
C ASP A 119 22.45 10.72 -13.69
N VAL A 120 22.48 12.00 -14.06
CA VAL A 120 21.33 12.70 -14.64
C VAL A 120 20.87 12.13 -15.98
N THR A 121 21.77 11.51 -16.75
CA THR A 121 21.43 10.88 -18.03
C THR A 121 20.60 9.62 -17.77
N LEU A 122 20.99 8.82 -16.78
CA LEU A 122 20.21 7.67 -16.34
C LEU A 122 18.83 8.12 -15.80
N VAL A 123 18.82 9.13 -14.92
CA VAL A 123 17.58 9.69 -14.36
C VAL A 123 16.64 10.14 -15.49
N ALA A 124 17.12 10.92 -16.45
CA ALA A 124 16.32 11.40 -17.57
C ALA A 124 15.73 10.26 -18.41
N LYS A 125 16.51 9.22 -18.70
CA LYS A 125 16.02 8.02 -19.40
C LYS A 125 14.94 7.28 -18.61
N ALA A 126 15.11 7.17 -17.29
CA ALA A 126 14.13 6.55 -16.41
C ALA A 126 12.83 7.36 -16.34
N LEU A 127 12.91 8.68 -16.16
CA LEU A 127 11.75 9.58 -16.15
C LEU A 127 10.98 9.54 -17.49
N ARG A 128 11.71 9.55 -18.61
CA ARG A 128 11.14 9.36 -19.94
C ARG A 128 10.42 8.02 -20.05
N PHE A 129 11.02 6.92 -19.57
CA PHE A 129 10.34 5.63 -19.52
C PHE A 129 9.05 5.72 -18.68
N GLY A 130 9.08 6.26 -17.47
CA GLY A 130 7.90 6.36 -16.60
C GLY A 130 6.76 7.24 -17.13
N LEU A 131 7.09 8.27 -17.92
CA LEU A 131 6.10 9.13 -18.57
C LEU A 131 5.51 8.52 -19.85
N THR A 132 6.23 7.63 -20.52
CA THR A 132 5.78 7.02 -21.78
C THR A 132 5.19 5.63 -21.59
N PHE A 133 5.65 4.88 -20.60
CA PHE A 133 5.17 3.54 -20.30
C PHE A 133 3.69 3.57 -19.91
N ASN A 134 2.86 2.87 -20.68
CA ASN A 134 1.41 2.89 -20.54
C ASN A 134 0.80 4.31 -20.51
N GLN A 135 1.39 5.28 -21.24
CA GLN A 135 1.01 6.70 -21.19
C GLN A 135 1.01 7.26 -19.75
N SER A 136 1.89 6.73 -18.90
CA SER A 136 1.98 7.03 -17.47
C SER A 136 0.70 6.75 -16.67
N ARG A 137 -0.21 5.92 -17.20
CA ARG A 137 -1.34 5.33 -16.47
C ARG A 137 -0.83 4.19 -15.57
N THR A 138 0.09 4.53 -14.69
CA THR A 138 0.82 3.60 -13.82
C THR A 138 0.73 4.14 -12.41
N CYS A 139 0.34 3.31 -11.44
CA CYS A 139 0.23 3.73 -10.04
C CYS A 139 1.57 4.23 -9.46
N LEU A 140 2.68 3.65 -9.93
CA LEU A 140 4.06 4.01 -9.58
C LEU A 140 4.70 5.06 -10.52
N ALA A 141 3.90 5.73 -11.35
CA ALA A 141 4.44 6.69 -12.29
C ALA A 141 5.12 7.85 -11.54
N PRO A 142 6.32 8.30 -11.99
CA PRO A 142 6.95 9.45 -11.38
C PRO A 142 6.08 10.69 -11.61
N ARG A 143 5.81 11.42 -10.53
CA ARG A 143 5.04 12.67 -10.57
C ARG A 143 5.85 13.85 -10.06
N ARG A 144 6.72 13.62 -9.07
CA ARG A 144 7.48 14.65 -8.38
C ARG A 144 8.96 14.29 -8.40
N VAL A 145 9.81 15.14 -8.97
CA VAL A 145 11.26 14.94 -8.99
C VAL A 145 11.92 15.99 -8.09
N PHE A 146 12.59 15.54 -7.04
CA PHE A 146 13.37 16.39 -6.17
C PHE A 146 14.84 16.31 -6.58
N VAL A 147 15.41 17.45 -6.93
CA VAL A 147 16.80 17.56 -7.40
C VAL A 147 17.48 18.74 -6.74
N GLU A 148 18.76 18.60 -6.39
CA GLU A 148 19.54 19.72 -5.87
C GLU A 148 19.52 20.91 -6.84
N ARG A 149 19.32 22.12 -6.31
CA ARG A 149 19.13 23.35 -7.10
C ARG A 149 20.24 23.57 -8.13
N GLY A 150 21.49 23.27 -7.77
CA GLY A 150 22.65 23.38 -8.66
C GLY A 150 22.62 22.42 -9.87
N ARG A 151 21.81 21.36 -9.82
CA ARG A 151 21.68 20.33 -10.86
C ARG A 151 20.35 20.36 -11.61
N ALA A 152 19.43 21.22 -11.22
CA ALA A 152 18.11 21.30 -11.85
C ALA A 152 18.20 21.58 -13.36
N ALA A 153 19.02 22.56 -13.77
CA ALA A 153 19.19 22.90 -15.19
C ALA A 153 19.85 21.75 -15.99
N GLU A 154 20.81 21.04 -15.38
CA GLU A 154 21.46 19.86 -15.97
C GLU A 154 20.42 18.76 -16.24
N LEU A 155 19.58 18.45 -15.25
CA LEU A 155 18.51 17.46 -15.36
C LEU A 155 17.45 17.88 -16.39
N GLU A 156 17.04 19.14 -16.41
CA GLU A 156 16.09 19.67 -17.40
C GLU A 156 16.58 19.47 -18.84
N SER A 157 17.87 19.75 -19.09
CA SER A 157 18.50 19.50 -20.40
C SER A 157 18.50 18.01 -20.73
N ALA A 158 18.94 17.17 -19.80
CA ALA A 158 19.00 15.72 -20.00
C ALA A 158 17.61 15.11 -20.29
N ILE A 159 16.55 15.62 -19.65
CA ILE A 159 15.17 15.21 -19.92
C ILE A 159 14.77 15.54 -21.36
N LYS A 160 15.03 16.76 -21.83
CA LYS A 160 14.75 17.15 -23.23
C LYS A 160 15.47 16.22 -24.20
N ASP A 161 16.78 16.02 -24.00
CA ASP A 161 17.59 15.14 -24.86
C ASP A 161 17.08 13.70 -24.86
N ALA A 162 16.67 13.19 -23.69
CA ALA A 162 16.12 11.84 -23.57
C ALA A 162 14.83 11.68 -24.39
N PHE A 163 13.95 12.69 -24.39
CA PHE A 163 12.74 12.67 -25.20
C PHE A 163 13.02 12.86 -26.69
N ASP A 164 13.90 13.79 -27.07
CA ASP A 164 14.23 14.08 -28.47
C ASP A 164 14.97 12.92 -29.15
N SER A 165 15.75 12.14 -28.39
CA SER A 165 16.37 10.91 -28.89
C SER A 165 15.35 9.80 -29.22
N MET A 166 14.10 9.94 -28.79
CA MET A 166 13.04 8.98 -29.08
C MET A 166 12.40 9.32 -30.44
N ASN A 167 12.68 8.51 -31.47
CA ASN A 167 12.01 8.58 -32.78
C ASN A 167 10.54 8.09 -32.72
N CYS A 168 9.75 8.58 -31.76
CA CYS A 168 8.43 8.04 -31.47
C CYS A 168 7.31 8.92 -32.01
N ARG A 169 6.87 8.59 -33.22
CA ARG A 169 5.49 8.84 -33.71
C ARG A 169 4.43 7.96 -33.01
N LEU A 170 4.75 7.40 -31.84
CA LEU A 170 3.96 6.36 -31.17
C LEU A 170 2.85 6.90 -30.25
N PHE A 171 2.76 8.22 -30.06
CA PHE A 171 1.61 8.83 -29.38
C PHE A 171 0.49 9.05 -30.40
N SER A 172 -0.04 7.93 -30.92
CA SER A 172 -1.30 7.93 -31.65
C SER A 172 -2.42 8.22 -30.67
N THR A 173 -3.24 9.20 -31.05
CA THR A 173 -4.43 9.71 -30.38
C THR A 173 -5.44 8.59 -30.11
N SER A 174 -5.26 7.81 -29.04
CA SER A 174 -6.38 7.09 -28.47
C SER A 174 -7.23 8.11 -27.72
N SER A 175 -8.52 8.15 -28.03
CA SER A 175 -9.52 9.09 -27.53
C SER A 175 -9.91 8.83 -26.07
N ALA A 176 -8.94 8.46 -25.23
CA ALA A 176 -9.14 8.24 -23.81
C ALA A 176 -9.19 9.59 -23.07
N GLY A 177 -10.36 10.22 -23.14
CA GLY A 177 -10.83 11.24 -22.20
C GLY A 177 -9.95 12.48 -22.07
N LYS A 178 -10.26 13.53 -22.83
CA LYS A 178 -9.79 14.90 -22.54
C LYS A 178 -10.10 15.23 -21.08
N SER A 179 -9.09 15.21 -20.21
CA SER A 179 -9.27 15.68 -18.83
C SER A 179 -9.25 17.20 -18.85
N SER A 180 -10.43 17.80 -18.91
CA SER A 180 -10.57 19.26 -18.75
C SER A 180 -9.92 19.75 -17.46
N ALA A 181 -9.96 18.95 -16.39
CA ALA A 181 -9.30 19.25 -15.13
C ALA A 181 -7.77 19.37 -15.27
N LEU A 182 -7.12 18.46 -16.00
CA LEU A 182 -5.67 18.51 -16.22
C LEU A 182 -5.27 19.72 -17.08
N SER A 183 -6.07 20.06 -18.08
CA SER A 183 -5.80 21.25 -18.92
C SER A 183 -5.97 22.54 -18.12
N LEU A 184 -7.02 22.64 -17.29
CA LEU A 184 -7.23 23.78 -16.39
C LEU A 184 -6.10 23.90 -15.36
N TRP A 185 -5.69 22.79 -14.74
CA TRP A 185 -4.58 22.77 -13.78
C TRP A 185 -3.27 23.22 -14.44
N ARG A 186 -2.99 22.77 -15.67
CA ARG A 186 -1.79 23.21 -16.43
C ARG A 186 -1.81 24.70 -16.73
N ALA A 187 -2.94 25.22 -17.21
CA ALA A 187 -3.09 26.64 -17.50
C ALA A 187 -2.88 27.50 -16.23
N GLU A 188 -3.43 27.05 -15.10
CA GLU A 188 -3.26 27.72 -13.81
C GLU A 188 -1.81 27.68 -13.31
N ALA A 189 -1.13 26.54 -13.43
CA ALA A 189 0.29 26.42 -13.08
C ALA A 189 1.15 27.41 -13.88
N LEU A 190 0.96 27.47 -15.21
CA LEU A 190 1.68 28.40 -16.09
C LEU A 190 1.38 29.87 -15.76
N ARG A 191 0.10 30.20 -15.52
CA ARG A 191 -0.33 31.55 -15.12
C ARG A 191 0.35 32.00 -13.82
N ARG A 192 0.70 31.06 -12.94
CA ARG A 192 1.34 31.30 -11.64
C ARG A 192 2.86 31.14 -11.64
N GLY A 193 3.48 31.07 -12.82
CA GLY A 193 4.94 31.11 -12.96
C GLY A 193 5.61 29.76 -13.14
N ALA A 194 4.86 28.65 -13.25
CA ALA A 194 5.44 27.39 -13.67
C ALA A 194 6.03 27.51 -15.08
N ARG A 195 7.13 26.80 -15.32
CA ARG A 195 7.83 26.79 -16.60
C ARG A 195 7.80 25.40 -17.22
N ILE A 196 7.69 25.39 -18.54
CA ILE A 196 7.70 24.15 -19.33
C ILE A 196 9.14 23.73 -19.57
N VAL A 197 9.45 22.51 -19.15
CA VAL A 197 10.71 21.83 -19.46
C VAL A 197 10.55 20.99 -20.71
N TYR A 198 9.44 20.26 -20.85
CA TYR A 198 9.15 19.44 -22.03
C TYR A 198 7.64 19.33 -22.27
N GLY A 199 7.24 19.18 -23.53
CA GLY A 199 5.85 19.07 -23.97
C GLY A 199 5.30 20.34 -24.61
N ASP A 200 4.26 20.19 -25.43
CA ASP A 200 3.65 21.28 -26.20
C ASP A 200 2.32 21.74 -25.57
N THR A 201 2.16 23.05 -25.40
CA THR A 201 0.91 23.69 -24.94
C THR A 201 -0.17 23.75 -26.01
N ALA A 202 0.19 23.75 -27.30
CA ALA A 202 -0.77 23.87 -28.39
C ALA A 202 -1.65 22.63 -28.52
N ASN A 203 -1.20 21.50 -27.97
CA ASN A 203 -1.92 20.24 -27.99
C ASN A 203 -2.46 19.89 -26.59
N GLU A 204 -3.40 20.71 -26.11
CA GLU A 204 -4.09 20.56 -24.81
C GLU A 204 -4.78 19.19 -24.61
N THR A 205 -4.91 18.43 -25.70
CA THR A 205 -5.66 17.18 -25.78
C THR A 205 -4.81 15.92 -25.75
N SER A 206 -3.49 16.06 -25.61
CA SER A 206 -2.57 14.95 -25.80
C SER A 206 -2.27 14.20 -24.50
N ASP A 207 -2.41 12.87 -24.52
CA ASP A 207 -1.76 11.92 -23.61
C ASP A 207 -0.22 11.90 -23.82
N ALA A 208 0.38 13.05 -24.17
CA ALA A 208 1.81 13.21 -24.36
C ALA A 208 2.50 13.65 -23.07
N PRO A 209 3.75 13.22 -22.84
CA PRO A 209 4.57 13.66 -21.73
C PRO A 209 4.64 15.19 -21.61
N TYR A 210 4.41 15.66 -20.39
CA TYR A 210 4.45 17.08 -20.04
C TYR A 210 5.25 17.28 -18.76
N VAL A 211 6.35 18.03 -18.84
CA VAL A 211 7.28 18.23 -17.72
C VAL A 211 7.30 19.71 -17.37
N LEU A 212 6.99 20.00 -16.12
CA LEU A 212 6.98 21.34 -15.54
C LEU A 212 8.05 21.49 -14.48
N THR A 213 8.46 22.72 -14.23
CA THR A 213 9.27 23.14 -13.10
C THR A 213 8.69 24.43 -12.53
N ASP A 214 9.13 24.84 -11.34
CA ASP A 214 8.65 26.05 -10.66
C ASP A 214 7.12 26.05 -10.42
N VAL A 215 6.52 24.86 -10.25
CA VAL A 215 5.08 24.71 -9.97
C VAL A 215 4.78 25.14 -8.52
N PRO A 216 3.78 26.03 -8.29
CA PRO A 216 3.37 26.41 -6.95
C PRO A 216 3.03 25.21 -6.05
N SER A 217 3.50 25.23 -4.80
CA SER A 217 3.40 24.09 -3.89
C SER A 217 1.96 23.66 -3.58
N ASP A 218 1.00 24.59 -3.57
CA ASP A 218 -0.42 24.29 -3.36
C ASP A 218 -1.05 23.50 -4.52
N LEU A 219 -0.58 23.71 -5.76
CA LEU A 219 -1.05 22.94 -6.92
C LEU A 219 -0.47 21.51 -6.95
N MET A 220 0.61 21.25 -6.23
CA MET A 220 1.26 19.93 -6.20
C MET A 220 0.41 18.87 -5.48
N ALA A 221 -0.52 19.29 -4.63
CA ALA A 221 -1.44 18.38 -3.93
C ALA A 221 -2.35 17.62 -4.90
N ASP A 222 -2.79 18.28 -5.98
CA ASP A 222 -3.70 17.72 -6.98
C ASP A 222 -3.00 16.73 -7.93
N LEU A 223 -1.67 16.72 -7.95
CA LEU A 223 -0.89 15.98 -8.95
C LEU A 223 -1.16 14.46 -8.89
N GLY A 224 -1.50 13.94 -7.70
CA GLY A 224 -1.85 12.53 -7.51
C GLY A 224 -3.22 12.13 -8.08
N ASP A 225 -4.08 13.10 -8.38
CA ASP A 225 -5.40 12.85 -8.97
C ASP A 225 -5.31 12.71 -10.50
N PHE A 226 -4.17 13.09 -11.10
CA PHE A 226 -3.93 12.96 -12.53
C PHE A 226 -3.24 11.62 -12.86
N PHE A 227 -4.01 10.75 -13.52
CA PHE A 227 -3.51 9.50 -14.08
C PHE A 227 -3.03 9.69 -15.53
N SER A 228 -2.11 10.65 -15.71
CA SER A 228 -1.67 11.19 -17.00
C SER A 228 -0.16 11.43 -17.00
N PRO A 229 0.48 11.56 -18.17
CA PRO A 229 1.94 11.69 -18.27
C PRO A 229 2.41 13.12 -17.94
N ILE A 230 2.24 13.52 -16.68
CA ILE A 230 2.70 14.79 -16.12
C ILE A 230 3.75 14.58 -15.03
N LEU A 231 4.76 15.43 -15.03
CA LEU A 231 5.88 15.42 -14.09
C LEU A 231 6.23 16.84 -13.67
N CYS A 232 6.54 17.04 -12.39
CA CYS A 232 7.01 18.31 -11.85
C CYS A 232 8.40 18.15 -11.24
N ILE A 233 9.34 19.00 -11.67
CA ILE A 233 10.68 19.12 -11.10
C ILE A 233 10.64 20.15 -9.98
N ILE A 234 11.25 19.81 -8.85
CA ILE A 234 11.26 20.57 -7.60
C ILE A 234 12.72 20.72 -7.18
N ALA A 235 13.24 21.94 -7.31
CA ALA A 235 14.60 22.26 -6.90
C ALA A 235 14.66 22.45 -5.38
N VAL A 236 15.53 21.67 -4.72
CA VAL A 236 15.77 21.68 -3.27
C VAL A 236 17.24 21.96 -2.98
N ASP A 237 17.55 22.38 -1.76
CA ASP A 237 18.91 22.74 -1.34
C ASP A 237 19.65 21.55 -0.68
N SER A 238 18.94 20.48 -0.33
CA SER A 238 19.54 19.25 0.24
C SER A 238 18.61 18.03 0.19
N ASP A 239 19.16 16.83 0.40
CA ASP A 239 18.40 15.60 0.63
C ASP A 239 17.41 15.71 1.80
N ALA A 240 17.76 16.44 2.86
CA ALA A 240 16.89 16.63 4.01
C ALA A 240 15.64 17.44 3.65
N GLU A 241 15.82 18.51 2.86
CA GLU A 241 14.71 19.28 2.32
C GLU A 241 13.88 18.45 1.34
N ALA A 242 14.53 17.66 0.48
CA ALA A 242 13.86 16.74 -0.44
C ALA A 242 12.91 15.79 0.31
N LEU A 243 13.40 15.15 1.38
CA LEU A 243 12.61 14.26 2.22
C LEU A 243 11.44 15.00 2.90
N ALA A 244 11.69 16.19 3.44
CA ALA A 244 10.66 17.00 4.10
C ALA A 244 9.56 17.44 3.14
N ALA A 245 9.92 17.90 1.93
CA ALA A 245 8.98 18.29 0.90
C ALA A 245 8.20 17.08 0.35
N ALA A 246 8.89 15.94 0.14
CA ALA A 246 8.24 14.72 -0.35
C ALA A 246 7.18 14.19 0.62
N ALA A 247 7.43 14.31 1.93
CA ALA A 247 6.55 13.84 3.01
C ALA A 247 5.22 14.61 3.13
N GLN A 248 5.09 15.78 2.48
CA GLN A 248 3.85 16.55 2.46
C GLN A 248 2.76 15.90 1.58
N CYS A 249 3.14 14.96 0.70
CA CYS A 249 2.18 14.25 -0.13
C CYS A 249 1.39 13.22 0.70
N GLU A 250 0.08 13.19 0.50
CA GLU A 250 -0.80 12.23 1.17
C GLU A 250 -0.70 10.80 0.60
N TYR A 251 -0.14 10.65 -0.60
CA TYR A 251 0.14 9.37 -1.25
C TYR A 251 1.52 8.84 -0.84
N ALA A 252 1.62 7.53 -0.66
CA ALA A 252 2.85 6.85 -0.22
C ALA A 252 2.88 5.42 -0.75
N LEU A 253 2.79 5.27 -2.09
CA LEU A 253 2.86 3.98 -2.77
C LEU A 253 4.32 3.61 -3.04
N GLY A 254 4.95 4.30 -4.00
CA GLY A 254 6.33 4.07 -4.37
C GLY A 254 7.19 5.33 -4.35
N ALA A 255 8.51 5.12 -4.46
CA ALA A 255 9.48 6.16 -4.69
C ALA A 255 10.74 5.59 -5.37
N SER A 256 11.59 6.49 -5.88
CA SER A 256 12.88 6.12 -6.46
C SER A 256 13.98 7.05 -5.96
N VAL A 257 15.17 6.51 -5.71
CA VAL A 257 16.36 7.28 -5.30
C VAL A 257 17.47 7.01 -6.29
N PHE A 258 18.05 8.06 -6.88
CA PHE A 258 19.18 7.96 -7.80
C PHE A 258 20.44 8.55 -7.16
N SER A 259 21.53 7.78 -7.21
CA SER A 259 22.84 8.11 -6.61
C SER A 259 23.90 7.13 -7.10
N THR A 260 25.15 7.57 -7.21
CA THR A 260 26.28 6.64 -7.42
C THR A 260 26.78 6.05 -6.10
N ASP A 261 26.52 6.72 -4.97
CA ASP A 261 26.70 6.19 -3.61
C ASP A 261 25.49 5.34 -3.18
N LEU A 262 25.62 4.02 -3.33
CA LEU A 262 24.58 3.07 -2.94
C LEU A 262 24.31 3.04 -1.43
N GLY A 263 25.31 3.34 -0.61
CA GLY A 263 25.14 3.38 0.85
C GLY A 263 24.24 4.55 1.23
N ALA A 264 24.56 5.74 0.74
CA ALA A 264 23.78 6.94 1.02
C ALA A 264 22.38 6.89 0.37
N ALA A 265 22.25 6.31 -0.83
CA ALA A 265 20.93 6.05 -1.42
C ALA A 265 20.07 5.12 -0.57
N SER A 266 20.66 4.05 -0.02
CA SER A 266 19.96 3.11 0.86
C SER A 266 19.53 3.77 2.17
N GLU A 267 20.40 4.59 2.77
CA GLU A 267 20.05 5.37 3.95
C GLU A 267 18.91 6.37 3.71
N MET A 268 18.90 7.01 2.54
CA MET A 268 17.81 7.89 2.14
C MET A 268 16.52 7.08 1.92
N ALA A 269 16.60 5.96 1.20
CA ALA A 269 15.46 5.11 0.89
C ALA A 269 14.71 4.65 2.16
N LEU A 270 15.43 4.30 3.22
CA LEU A 270 14.84 3.91 4.51
C LEU A 270 14.09 5.05 5.23
N LYS A 271 14.36 6.31 4.87
CA LYS A 271 13.69 7.50 5.43
C LYS A 271 12.51 7.96 4.57
N VAL A 272 12.39 7.47 3.34
CA VAL A 272 11.30 7.83 2.43
C VAL A 272 10.00 7.19 2.90
N ARG A 273 8.95 8.00 2.99
CA ARG A 273 7.59 7.52 3.27
C ARG A 273 6.96 6.93 1.99
N ALA A 274 7.25 5.67 1.71
CA ALA A 274 6.64 4.89 0.63
C ALA A 274 6.61 3.40 1.01
N GLY A 275 5.70 2.62 0.42
CA GLY A 275 5.66 1.17 0.63
C GLY A 275 6.71 0.42 -0.19
N LEU A 276 7.17 1.00 -1.31
CA LEU A 276 8.27 0.47 -2.13
C LEU A 276 9.24 1.59 -2.51
N VAL A 277 10.54 1.40 -2.28
CA VAL A 277 11.58 2.33 -2.77
C VAL A 277 12.54 1.57 -3.67
N THR A 278 12.80 2.12 -4.85
CA THR A 278 13.76 1.57 -5.82
C THR A 278 14.99 2.46 -5.91
N VAL A 279 16.20 1.87 -5.91
CA VAL A 279 17.45 2.63 -6.08
C VAL A 279 17.94 2.48 -7.52
N ASN A 280 18.25 3.60 -8.18
CA ASN A 280 18.77 3.69 -9.55
C ASN A 280 17.89 3.08 -10.66
N ASP A 281 16.59 2.95 -10.40
CA ASP A 281 15.58 2.52 -11.38
C ASP A 281 14.18 2.96 -10.90
N LEU A 282 13.15 2.79 -11.72
CA LEU A 282 11.75 3.03 -11.38
C LEU A 282 10.80 2.06 -12.09
N ILE A 283 9.64 1.80 -11.48
CA ILE A 283 8.53 0.98 -12.00
C ILE A 283 8.88 -0.50 -12.23
N VAL A 284 9.80 -0.84 -13.14
CA VAL A 284 10.04 -2.22 -13.60
C VAL A 284 10.46 -3.16 -12.47
N PRO A 285 11.38 -2.79 -11.55
CA PRO A 285 11.76 -3.68 -10.45
C PRO A 285 10.59 -4.06 -9.55
N SER A 286 9.57 -3.20 -9.46
CA SER A 286 8.35 -3.51 -8.71
C SER A 286 7.58 -4.69 -9.30
N ALA A 287 7.80 -5.08 -10.57
CA ALA A 287 7.03 -6.13 -11.24
C ALA A 287 7.40 -7.55 -10.78
N ASP A 288 8.44 -7.73 -9.98
CA ASP A 288 8.79 -9.04 -9.42
C ASP A 288 7.64 -9.55 -8.52
N PRO A 289 6.98 -10.67 -8.85
CA PRO A 289 5.85 -11.18 -8.08
C PRO A 289 6.23 -11.69 -6.68
N ARG A 290 7.53 -11.86 -6.41
CA ARG A 290 8.05 -12.32 -5.11
C ARG A 290 8.20 -11.19 -4.10
N ILE A 291 8.18 -9.93 -4.56
CA ILE A 291 8.35 -8.76 -3.70
C ILE A 291 6.95 -8.32 -3.23
N PRO A 292 6.73 -8.18 -1.91
CA PRO A 292 5.47 -7.65 -1.40
C PRO A 292 5.27 -6.21 -1.86
N PHE A 293 4.01 -5.86 -2.08
CA PHE A 293 3.63 -4.53 -2.54
C PHE A 293 2.43 -4.02 -1.76
N GLY A 294 2.45 -2.74 -1.46
CA GLY A 294 1.39 -2.06 -0.76
C GLY A 294 1.78 -0.60 -0.53
N GLY A 295 0.82 0.20 -0.10
CA GLY A 295 1.02 1.62 0.18
C GLY A 295 0.55 2.01 1.58
N SER A 296 0.66 3.30 1.87
CA SER A 296 0.05 3.91 3.06
C SER A 296 -0.60 5.26 2.72
N GLY A 297 -1.35 5.83 3.67
CA GLY A 297 -2.08 7.09 3.44
C GLY A 297 -3.15 6.93 2.36
N ARG A 298 -3.17 7.84 1.38
CA ARG A 298 -4.11 7.75 0.25
C ARG A 298 -3.77 6.65 -0.76
N SER A 299 -2.61 5.99 -0.62
CA SER A 299 -2.23 4.85 -1.46
C SER A 299 -2.83 3.52 -0.98
N GLY A 300 -3.61 3.53 0.11
CA GLY A 300 -4.34 2.38 0.59
C GLY A 300 -3.62 1.65 1.72
N TYR A 301 -3.92 0.36 1.88
CA TYR A 301 -3.42 -0.48 2.97
C TYR A 301 -3.59 -1.97 2.65
N GLY A 302 -2.88 -2.81 3.41
CA GLY A 302 -2.75 -4.23 3.11
C GLY A 302 -1.61 -4.48 2.13
N VAL A 303 -1.35 -5.75 1.84
CA VAL A 303 -0.23 -6.16 1.00
C VAL A 303 -0.72 -7.13 -0.07
N THR A 304 -0.23 -6.95 -1.29
CA THR A 304 -0.34 -7.90 -2.39
C THR A 304 1.03 -8.46 -2.75
N ARG A 305 1.08 -9.58 -3.49
CA ARG A 305 2.34 -10.18 -3.96
C ARG A 305 3.26 -10.65 -2.81
N GLY A 306 4.35 -11.32 -3.14
CA GLY A 306 5.26 -11.91 -2.15
C GLY A 306 4.59 -12.92 -1.21
N ALA A 307 5.31 -13.27 -0.14
CA ALA A 307 4.80 -14.18 0.89
C ALA A 307 3.73 -13.50 1.75
N GLU A 308 3.90 -12.21 2.02
CA GLU A 308 3.04 -11.38 2.84
C GLU A 308 1.65 -11.23 2.20
N GLY A 309 1.58 -10.97 0.89
CA GLY A 309 0.31 -10.88 0.18
C GLY A 309 -0.40 -12.24 0.05
N LEU A 310 0.34 -13.35 0.05
CA LEU A 310 -0.27 -14.68 0.15
C LEU A 310 -0.89 -14.89 1.54
N LEU A 311 -0.18 -14.53 2.61
CA LEU A 311 -0.69 -14.62 3.99
C LEU A 311 -1.88 -13.68 4.23
N GLU A 312 -1.93 -12.52 3.58
CA GLU A 312 -3.04 -11.55 3.61
C GLU A 312 -4.37 -12.18 3.13
N LEU A 313 -4.31 -13.26 2.36
CA LEU A 313 -5.45 -14.03 1.84
C LEU A 313 -5.83 -15.24 2.72
N THR A 314 -5.23 -15.34 3.91
CA THR A 314 -5.52 -16.37 4.92
C THR A 314 -6.10 -15.76 6.21
N ARG A 315 -6.57 -16.61 7.13
CA ARG A 315 -7.00 -16.19 8.48
C ARG A 315 -6.30 -17.03 9.53
N ILE A 316 -5.76 -16.37 10.56
CA ILE A 316 -5.18 -17.05 11.71
C ILE A 316 -6.30 -17.68 12.54
N LYS A 317 -6.17 -18.99 12.80
CA LYS A 317 -7.02 -19.71 13.76
C LYS A 317 -6.15 -20.20 14.91
N VAL A 318 -6.39 -19.67 16.12
CA VAL A 318 -5.69 -20.09 17.33
C VAL A 318 -6.46 -21.23 18.00
N LEU A 319 -5.79 -22.36 18.22
CA LEU A 319 -6.29 -23.46 19.04
C LEU A 319 -5.50 -23.51 20.34
N GLN A 320 -6.18 -23.31 21.47
CA GLN A 320 -5.60 -23.50 22.79
C GLN A 320 -6.14 -24.80 23.37
N VAL A 321 -5.23 -25.72 23.69
CA VAL A 321 -5.55 -26.99 24.36
C VAL A 321 -5.00 -26.91 25.78
N ARG A 322 -5.89 -27.01 26.76
CA ARG A 322 -5.50 -27.06 28.17
C ARG A 322 -5.01 -28.46 28.52
N ASN A 323 -3.76 -28.56 28.95
CA ASN A 323 -3.18 -29.79 29.51
C ASN A 323 -2.89 -29.55 31.00
N GLY A 324 -3.68 -30.17 31.90
CA GLY A 324 -3.51 -30.05 33.35
C GLY A 324 -4.80 -30.32 34.15
N GLY A 325 -4.69 -30.55 35.45
CA GLY A 325 -5.85 -30.85 36.31
C GLY A 325 -6.47 -29.64 37.01
N SER A 326 -5.72 -28.55 37.20
CA SER A 326 -6.21 -27.39 37.93
C SER A 326 -7.20 -26.58 37.08
N MET A 327 -8.36 -26.29 37.68
CA MET A 327 -9.41 -25.42 37.15
C MET A 327 -9.78 -24.36 38.21
N ALA A 328 -8.83 -23.95 39.05
CA ALA A 328 -9.08 -23.04 40.17
C ALA A 328 -9.70 -21.68 39.75
N HIS A 329 -9.51 -21.26 38.50
CA HIS A 329 -10.15 -20.05 37.95
C HIS A 329 -11.65 -20.22 37.63
N LEU A 330 -12.15 -21.46 37.53
CA LEU A 330 -13.57 -21.77 37.34
C LEU A 330 -14.35 -21.80 38.65
N GLU A 331 -13.65 -21.96 39.77
CA GLU A 331 -14.18 -21.86 41.14
C GLU A 331 -13.57 -20.60 41.77
N PRO A 332 -14.01 -19.38 41.37
CA PRO A 332 -13.44 -18.16 41.91
C PRO A 332 -13.82 -18.04 43.39
N GLU A 333 -12.97 -18.57 44.27
CA GLU A 333 -12.92 -18.12 45.66
C GLU A 333 -12.51 -16.64 45.66
N GLU A 334 -12.86 -15.90 46.72
CA GLU A 334 -12.28 -14.57 46.96
C GLU A 334 -10.77 -14.72 47.17
N VAL A 335 -10.03 -14.72 46.07
CA VAL A 335 -8.58 -14.70 46.08
C VAL A 335 -8.18 -13.30 46.54
N SER A 336 -7.60 -13.21 47.74
CA SER A 336 -7.12 -11.93 48.25
C SER A 336 -6.15 -11.30 47.25
N ALA A 337 -6.22 -9.97 47.09
CA ALA A 337 -5.33 -9.23 46.21
C ALA A 337 -3.85 -9.57 46.49
N ASP A 338 -3.50 -9.84 47.75
CA ASP A 338 -2.17 -10.27 48.17
C ASP A 338 -1.79 -11.67 47.64
N LEU A 339 -2.72 -12.62 47.58
CA LEU A 339 -2.47 -13.95 47.01
C LEU A 339 -2.28 -13.87 45.49
N ALA A 340 -3.13 -13.09 44.81
CA ALA A 340 -3.00 -12.84 43.38
C ALA A 340 -1.66 -12.16 43.04
N MET A 341 -1.29 -11.11 43.79
CA MET A 341 -0.02 -10.40 43.60
C MET A 341 1.19 -11.28 43.93
N ALA A 342 1.09 -12.18 44.91
CA ALA A 342 2.12 -13.15 45.21
C ALA A 342 2.32 -14.16 44.06
N MET A 343 1.22 -14.67 43.48
CA MET A 343 1.27 -15.54 42.31
C MET A 343 1.90 -14.83 41.10
N ILE A 344 1.48 -13.59 40.81
CA ILE A 344 2.04 -12.79 39.71
C ILE A 344 3.54 -12.56 39.89
N ARG A 345 3.99 -12.22 41.11
CA ARG A 345 5.43 -12.04 41.39
C ARG A 345 6.20 -13.35 41.27
N LEU A 346 5.61 -14.45 41.69
CA LEU A 346 6.22 -15.77 41.57
C LEU A 346 6.42 -16.18 40.09
N THR A 347 5.42 -15.98 39.24
CA THR A 347 5.46 -16.45 37.85
C THR A 347 6.11 -15.43 36.90
N HIS A 348 5.91 -14.15 37.13
CA HIS A 348 6.33 -13.06 36.22
C HIS A 348 7.31 -12.06 36.83
N GLY A 349 7.80 -12.28 38.06
CA GLY A 349 8.81 -11.41 38.68
C GLY A 349 10.11 -11.38 37.88
N ASN A 350 10.67 -10.17 37.71
CA ASN A 350 11.96 -9.96 37.03
C ASN A 350 13.11 -10.41 37.94
N GLY A 351 13.73 -11.54 37.58
CA GLY A 351 14.87 -12.10 38.30
C GLY A 351 14.48 -13.03 39.46
N ILE A 352 15.46 -13.81 39.92
CA ILE A 352 15.23 -14.92 40.87
C ILE A 352 14.77 -14.41 42.24
N TRP A 353 15.26 -13.24 42.68
CA TRP A 353 14.89 -12.61 43.95
C TRP A 353 13.44 -12.10 43.97
N ALA A 354 12.97 -11.54 42.85
CA ALA A 354 11.57 -11.12 42.72
C ALA A 354 10.61 -12.31 42.75
N ARG A 355 11.01 -13.44 42.16
CA ARG A 355 10.22 -14.69 42.21
C ARG A 355 10.24 -15.34 43.59
N LEU A 356 11.39 -15.34 44.28
CA LEU A 356 11.53 -15.84 45.65
C LEU A 356 10.70 -15.02 46.66
N THR A 357 10.66 -13.69 46.52
CA THR A 357 9.77 -12.86 47.34
C THR A 357 8.29 -13.14 47.03
N GLY A 358 7.97 -13.53 45.79
CA GLY A 358 6.68 -14.10 45.41
C GLY A 358 6.33 -15.37 46.19
N VAL A 359 7.25 -16.35 46.31
CA VAL A 359 7.05 -17.57 47.11
C VAL A 359 6.75 -17.24 48.57
N VAL A 360 7.55 -16.37 49.18
CA VAL A 360 7.38 -15.96 50.58
C VAL A 360 6.03 -15.27 50.79
N SER A 361 5.63 -14.42 49.85
CA SER A 361 4.34 -13.72 49.89
C SER A 361 3.18 -14.71 49.74
N LEU A 362 3.32 -15.73 48.88
CA LEU A 362 2.30 -16.76 48.64
C LEU A 362 2.05 -17.59 49.90
N ILE A 363 3.13 -18.00 50.58
CA ILE A 363 3.04 -18.73 51.85
C ILE A 363 2.36 -17.87 52.92
N LYS A 364 2.73 -16.59 53.04
CA LYS A 364 2.10 -15.66 54.02
C LYS A 364 0.61 -15.48 53.75
N SER A 365 0.23 -15.23 52.49
CA SER A 365 -1.17 -15.06 52.09
C SER A 365 -1.99 -16.34 52.29
N GLY A 366 -1.42 -17.51 51.99
CA GLY A 366 -2.07 -18.81 52.25
C GLY A 366 -2.27 -19.10 53.75
N VAL A 367 -1.31 -18.74 54.61
CA VAL A 367 -1.45 -18.87 56.08
C VAL A 367 -2.53 -17.94 56.63
N LEU A 368 -2.66 -16.72 56.10
CA LEU A 368 -3.70 -15.77 56.48
C LEU A 368 -5.09 -16.28 56.07
N ALA A 369 -5.26 -16.70 54.82
CA ALA A 369 -6.50 -17.28 54.32
C ALA A 369 -6.94 -18.51 55.14
N TRP A 370 -5.99 -19.41 55.49
CA TRP A 370 -6.29 -20.58 56.33
C TRP A 370 -6.74 -20.19 57.75
N ARG A 371 -6.14 -19.15 58.34
CA ARG A 371 -6.54 -18.65 59.68
C ARG A 371 -7.94 -18.04 59.67
N GLU A 372 -8.31 -17.32 58.61
CA GLU A 372 -9.65 -16.75 58.45
C GLU A 372 -10.71 -17.83 58.21
N ALA A 373 -10.44 -18.80 57.33
CA ALA A 373 -11.30 -19.96 57.12
C ALA A 373 -11.54 -20.74 58.43
N ARG A 374 -10.49 -20.94 59.25
CA ARG A 374 -10.60 -21.62 60.55
C ARG A 374 -11.41 -20.83 61.59
N LYS A 375 -11.40 -19.50 61.54
CA LYS A 375 -12.27 -18.65 62.38
C LYS A 375 -13.74 -18.74 61.95
N SER A 376 -14.01 -18.72 60.65
CA SER A 376 -15.35 -18.90 60.07
C SER A 376 -15.99 -20.25 60.44
N LEU A 377 -15.21 -21.34 60.36
CA LEU A 377 -15.66 -22.69 60.75
C LEU A 377 -15.97 -22.83 62.26
N LYS A 378 -15.21 -22.15 63.13
CA LYS A 378 -15.51 -22.13 64.57
C LYS A 378 -16.82 -21.40 64.90
N ASN A 379 -17.20 -20.39 64.13
CA ASN A 379 -18.45 -19.65 64.35
C ASN A 379 -19.69 -20.38 63.82
N LYS A 380 -19.56 -21.28 62.83
CA LYS A 380 -20.68 -22.11 62.33
C LYS A 380 -21.06 -23.28 63.24
N ASN A 381 -20.19 -23.72 64.15
CA ASN A 381 -20.48 -24.78 65.13
C ASN A 381 -21.09 -24.25 66.45
N VAL A 382 -21.59 -23.01 66.47
CA VAL A 382 -22.20 -22.35 67.65
C VAL A 382 -23.65 -21.91 67.35
N GLN A 383 -24.30 -22.49 66.34
CA GLN A 383 -25.75 -22.34 66.12
C GLN A 383 -26.47 -23.67 66.24
#